data_AF-A3TMJ2-F1
#
_entry.id   AF-A3TMJ2-F1
#
_cell.length_a   1.000
_cell.length_b   1.000
_cell.length_c   1.000
_cell.angle_alpha   90.00
_cell.angle_beta   90.00
_cell.angle_gamma   90.00
#
_symmetry.space_group_name_H-M   'P 1'
#
loop_
_entity.id
_entity.type
_entity.pdbx_description
1 polymer ?
#
loop_
_entity_poly.entity_id
_entity_poly.type
_entity_poly.pdbx_seq_one_letter_code
_entity_poly.pdbx_strand_id
1 'polypeptide(L)'
;MSSFAVPPRLAFVVPDDVDAPQVFLMPLPDGPPVALEGISAAIWVLAADGEEDVVGAVGALVGKMPSEVGDAVEKYLQELVFRGLLTTRSD
;
A
#
# COMPACT_ATOMS: atom_id res chain seq x y z
N MET A 1 -13.52 -9.61 2.59
CA MET A 1 -12.59 -8.52 2.23
C MET A 1 -11.43 -8.64 3.19
N SER A 2 -10.21 -8.77 2.70
CA SER A 2 -9.04 -8.89 3.57
C SER A 2 -8.57 -7.49 3.93
N SER A 3 -8.64 -7.12 5.21
CA SER A 3 -8.06 -5.86 5.69
C SER A 3 -6.54 -5.99 5.81
N PHE A 4 -5.81 -4.93 5.49
CA PHE A 4 -4.35 -4.88 5.59
C PHE A 4 -3.91 -4.03 6.79
N ALA A 5 -2.66 -4.22 7.20
CA ALA A 5 -2.04 -3.41 8.25
C ALA A 5 -0.53 -3.27 8.00
N VAL A 6 0.06 -2.26 8.63
CA VAL A 6 1.52 -2.09 8.70
C VAL A 6 2.11 -3.17 9.61
N PRO A 7 3.12 -3.94 9.17
CA PRO A 7 3.79 -4.92 10.01
C PRO A 7 4.48 -4.25 11.22
N PRO A 8 4.52 -4.88 12.41
CA PRO A 8 5.07 -4.26 13.62
C PRO A 8 6.54 -3.81 13.54
N ARG A 9 7.30 -4.36 12.59
CA ARG A 9 8.73 -4.07 12.38
C ARG A 9 9.01 -3.28 11.11
N LEU A 10 8.04 -2.50 10.63
CA LEU A 10 8.20 -1.61 9.49
C LEU A 10 8.02 -0.16 9.94
N ALA A 11 9.08 0.63 9.83
CA ALA A 11 8.97 2.08 9.93
C ALA A 11 8.54 2.66 8.59
N PHE A 12 7.79 3.76 8.62
CA PHE A 12 7.38 4.45 7.41
C PHE A 12 7.24 5.96 7.63
N VAL A 13 7.36 6.72 6.53
CA VAL A 13 7.07 8.14 6.45
C VAL A 13 6.26 8.40 5.19
N VAL A 14 5.14 9.11 5.33
CA VAL A 14 4.36 9.67 4.22
C VAL A 14 4.58 11.19 4.25
N PRO A 15 5.40 11.74 3.34
CA PRO A 15 5.61 13.19 3.27
C PRO A 15 4.32 13.91 2.87
N ASP A 16 4.06 15.06 3.47
CA ASP A 16 2.92 15.94 3.19
C ASP A 16 3.29 17.15 2.30
N ASP A 17 4.57 17.32 2.00
CA ASP A 17 5.15 18.45 1.27
C ASP A 17 5.51 18.13 -0.19
N VAL A 18 4.84 17.13 -0.78
CA VAL A 18 5.11 16.63 -2.14
C VAL A 18 3.89 16.71 -3.06
N ASP A 19 4.12 16.99 -4.34
CA ASP A 19 3.06 17.15 -5.35
C ASP A 19 2.43 15.82 -5.79
N ALA A 20 3.03 14.68 -5.43
CA ALA A 20 2.57 13.35 -5.79
C ALA A 20 2.73 12.36 -4.62
N PRO A 21 1.89 11.32 -4.52
CA PRO A 21 1.98 10.35 -3.42
C PRO A 21 3.38 9.71 -3.35
N GLN A 22 3.97 9.74 -2.17
CA GLN A 22 5.26 9.10 -1.90
C GLN A 22 5.24 8.47 -0.50
N VAL A 23 5.89 7.32 -0.35
CA VAL A 23 6.08 6.67 0.95
C VAL A 23 7.49 6.12 1.03
N PHE A 24 8.19 6.42 2.12
CA PHE A 24 9.47 5.79 2.46
C PHE A 24 9.24 4.72 3.53
N LEU A 25 9.72 3.51 3.27
CA LEU A 25 9.55 2.33 4.12
C LEU A 25 10.91 1.80 4.54
N MET A 26 11.03 1.34 5.79
CA MET A 26 12.27 0.76 6.31
C MET A 26 11.97 -0.44 7.23
N PRO A 27 12.36 -1.67 6.85
CA PRO A 27 12.31 -2.81 7.76
C PRO A 27 13.29 -2.62 8.93
N LEU A 28 12.84 -2.93 10.15
CA LEU A 28 13.61 -2.77 11.39
C LEU A 28 14.07 -4.12 11.97
N PRO A 29 15.29 -4.19 12.53
CA PRO A 29 16.18 -3.08 12.88
C PRO A 29 17.05 -2.66 11.69
N ASP A 30 17.18 -3.56 10.72
CA ASP A 30 18.13 -3.52 9.63
C ASP A 30 17.39 -4.06 8.40
N GLY A 31 17.36 -3.27 7.34
CA GLY A 31 16.71 -3.60 6.09
C GLY A 31 16.97 -2.52 5.06
N PRO A 32 16.98 -2.85 3.76
CA PRO A 32 17.12 -1.84 2.73
C PRO A 32 15.89 -0.92 2.75
N PRO A 33 16.08 0.42 2.73
CA PRO A 33 14.97 1.34 2.58
C PRO A 33 14.30 1.12 1.22
N VAL A 34 12.98 1.30 1.18
CA VAL A 34 12.17 1.20 -0.03
C VAL A 34 11.41 2.50 -0.20
N ALA A 35 11.52 3.12 -1.37
CA ALA A 35 10.67 4.24 -1.75
C ALA A 35 9.55 3.73 -2.67
N LEU A 36 8.32 4.09 -2.34
CA LEU A 36 7.15 3.94 -3.20
C LEU A 36 6.73 5.30 -3.71
N GLU A 37 6.33 5.39 -4.97
CA GLU A 37 5.95 6.63 -5.63
C GLU A 37 4.67 6.45 -6.45
N GLY A 38 3.92 7.53 -6.61
CA GLY A 38 2.69 7.57 -7.40
C GLY A 38 1.67 6.53 -6.94
N ILE A 39 1.21 5.71 -7.88
CA ILE A 39 0.14 4.74 -7.61
C ILE A 39 0.53 3.67 -6.59
N SER A 40 1.81 3.26 -6.57
CA SER A 40 2.32 2.28 -5.62
C SER A 40 2.26 2.81 -4.18
N ALA A 41 2.61 4.09 -3.99
CA ALA A 41 2.48 4.77 -2.71
C ALA A 41 1.01 4.89 -2.29
N ALA A 42 0.12 5.32 -3.20
CA ALA A 42 -1.30 5.44 -2.92
C ALA A 42 -1.94 4.10 -2.49
N ILE A 43 -1.63 3.00 -3.19
CA ILE A 43 -2.12 1.66 -2.82
C ILE A 43 -1.65 1.28 -1.42
N TRP A 44 -0.37 1.51 -1.10
CA TRP A 44 0.17 1.17 0.22
C TRP A 44 -0.48 2.00 1.33
N VAL A 45 -0.67 3.31 1.15
CA VAL A 45 -1.30 4.19 2.16
C VAL A 45 -2.73 3.75 2.46
N LEU A 46 -3.56 3.55 1.42
CA LEU A 46 -4.94 3.08 1.60
C LEU A 46 -4.99 1.77 2.39
N ALA A 47 -4.16 0.80 1.99
CA ALA A 47 -4.08 -0.48 2.67
C ALA A 47 -3.57 -0.36 4.13
N ALA A 48 -2.58 0.50 4.37
CA ALA A 48 -2.00 0.74 5.69
C ALA A 48 -3.00 1.42 6.64
N ASP A 49 -3.83 2.31 6.12
CA ASP A 49 -4.93 2.98 6.84
C ASP A 49 -6.10 2.02 7.13
N GLY A 50 -6.07 0.80 6.56
CA GLY A 50 -7.04 -0.25 6.80
C GLY A 50 -8.29 -0.15 5.91
N GLU A 51 -8.21 0.53 4.76
CA GLU A 51 -9.28 0.57 3.76
C GLU A 51 -9.75 -0.85 3.38
N GLU A 52 -11.06 -1.06 3.40
CA GLU A 52 -11.67 -2.37 3.15
C GLU A 52 -11.79 -2.67 1.64
N ASP A 53 -11.98 -1.62 0.82
CA ASP A 53 -12.06 -1.70 -0.64
C ASP A 53 -10.94 -0.89 -1.32
N VAL A 54 -9.70 -1.37 -1.17
CA VAL A 54 -8.53 -0.73 -1.79
C VAL A 54 -8.66 -0.66 -3.32
N VAL A 55 -9.26 -1.68 -3.96
CA VAL A 55 -9.45 -1.70 -5.42
C VAL A 55 -10.37 -0.58 -5.86
N GLY A 56 -11.52 -0.41 -5.19
CA GLY A 56 -12.46 0.67 -5.46
C GLY A 56 -11.84 2.05 -5.23
N ALA A 57 -11.14 2.23 -4.10
CA ALA A 57 -10.46 3.49 -3.77
C ALA A 57 -9.39 3.86 -4.82
N VAL A 58 -8.58 2.89 -5.25
CA VAL A 58 -7.57 3.09 -6.30
C VAL A 58 -8.21 3.39 -7.64
N GLY A 59 -9.28 2.68 -8.01
CA GLY A 59 -10.05 2.94 -9.23
C GLY A 59 -10.57 4.38 -9.28
N ALA A 60 -11.13 4.86 -8.17
CA ALA A 60 -11.57 6.25 -8.05
C ALA A 60 -10.42 7.27 -8.22
N LEU A 61 -9.26 7.00 -7.60
CA LEU A 61 -8.08 7.87 -7.71
C LEU A 61 -7.56 8.02 -9.15
N VAL A 62 -7.63 6.96 -9.95
CA VAL A 62 -7.13 6.97 -11.34
C VAL A 62 -8.23 7.15 -12.39
N GLY A 63 -9.48 7.35 -11.96
CA GLY A 63 -10.63 7.51 -12.85
C GLY A 63 -10.97 6.27 -13.67
N LYS A 64 -10.79 5.07 -13.12
CA LYS A 64 -11.07 3.78 -13.77
C LYS A 64 -12.05 2.93 -12.96
N MET A 65 -12.74 2.01 -13.64
CA MET A 65 -13.62 1.06 -12.96
C MET A 65 -12.80 0.02 -12.17
N PRO A 66 -13.33 -0.52 -11.06
CA PRO A 66 -12.68 -1.59 -10.29
C PRO A 66 -12.28 -2.79 -11.16
N SER A 67 -13.11 -3.18 -12.14
CA SER A 67 -12.82 -4.28 -13.07
C SER A 67 -11.61 -4.05 -13.97
N GLU A 68 -11.19 -2.79 -14.16
CA GLU A 68 -10.04 -2.45 -15.00
C GLU A 68 -8.72 -2.44 -14.23
N VAL A 69 -8.77 -2.33 -12.89
CA VAL A 69 -7.58 -2.21 -12.04
C VAL A 69 -7.44 -3.34 -11.02
N GLY A 70 -8.51 -4.10 -10.77
CA GLY A 70 -8.61 -5.12 -9.71
C GLY A 70 -7.46 -6.10 -9.68
N ASP A 71 -7.26 -6.86 -10.77
CA ASP A 71 -6.18 -7.86 -10.84
C ASP A 71 -4.79 -7.27 -10.57
N ALA A 72 -4.53 -6.06 -11.06
CA ALA A 72 -3.25 -5.39 -10.89
C ALA A 72 -3.04 -4.93 -9.44
N VAL A 73 -4.07 -4.33 -8.84
CA VAL A 73 -4.04 -3.86 -7.45
C VAL A 73 -3.94 -5.03 -6.48
N GLU A 74 -4.75 -6.08 -6.67
CA GLU A 74 -4.73 -7.27 -5.83
C GLU A 74 -3.37 -7.97 -5.90
N LYS A 75 -2.82 -8.15 -7.10
CA LYS A 75 -1.47 -8.74 -7.27
C LYS A 75 -0.41 -7.90 -6.56
N TYR A 76 -0.50 -6.58 -6.64
CA TYR A 76 0.46 -5.71 -5.97
C TYR A 76 0.34 -5.76 -4.44
N LEU A 77 -0.88 -5.82 -3.90
CA LEU A 77 -1.11 -6.01 -2.46
C LEU A 77 -0.52 -7.34 -1.97
N GLN A 78 -0.68 -8.42 -2.73
CA GLN A 78 -0.04 -9.70 -2.42
C GLN A 78 1.48 -9.61 -2.48
N GLU A 79 2.04 -8.86 -3.43
CA GLU A 79 3.49 -8.60 -3.47
C GLU A 79 3.98 -7.84 -2.24
N LEU A 80 3.24 -6.81 -1.80
CA LEU A 80 3.57 -6.04 -0.60
C LEU A 80 3.54 -6.93 0.66
N VAL A 81 2.56 -7.83 0.78
CA VAL A 81 2.50 -8.80 1.86
C VAL A 81 3.68 -9.78 1.79
N PHE A 82 3.96 -10.34 0.61
CA PHE A 82 5.07 -11.26 0.39
C PHE A 82 6.43 -10.62 0.76
N ARG A 83 6.60 -9.33 0.46
CA ARG A 83 7.81 -8.55 0.79
C ARG A 83 7.87 -8.09 2.25
N GLY A 84 6.83 -8.36 3.04
CA GLY A 84 6.75 -7.91 4.43
C GLY A 84 6.58 -6.39 4.57
N LEU A 85 6.04 -5.73 3.53
CA LEU A 85 5.72 -4.30 3.54
C LEU A 85 4.27 -4.03 3.94
N LEU A 86 3.42 -5.06 3.90
CA LEU A 86 2.09 -5.10 4.50
C LEU A 86 1.90 -6.45 5.20
N THR A 87 0.90 -6.56 6.06
CA THR A 87 0.39 -7.83 6.55
C THR A 87 -1.12 -7.89 6.39
N THR A 88 -1.67 -9.09 6.21
CA THR A 88 -3.11 -9.30 6.25
C THR A 88 -3.57 -9.34 7.70
N ARG A 89 -4.62 -8.59 8.06
CA ARG A 89 -5.34 -8.88 9.31
C ARG A 89 -6.05 -10.20 9.12
N SER A 90 -5.68 -11.19 9.94
CA SER A 90 -6.55 -12.33 10.19
C SER A 90 -7.50 -11.90 11.30
N ASP A 91 -8.79 -11.89 11.01
CA ASP A 91 -9.82 -11.77 12.04
C ASP A 91 -9.75 -12.95 13.04
#